data_AF-R3WMX4-F1
#
_entry.id   AF-R3WMX4-F1
#
_cell.length_a   1.000
_cell.length_b   1.000
_cell.length_c   1.000
_cell.angle_alpha   90.00
_cell.angle_beta   90.00
_cell.angle_gamma   90.00
#
_symmetry.space_group_name_H-M   'P 1'
#
loop_
_entity.id
_entity.type
_entity.pdbx_description
1 polymer ?
#
loop_
_entity_poly.entity_id
_entity_poly.type
_entity_poly.pdbx_seq_one_letter_code
_entity_poly.pdbx_strand_id
1 'polypeptide(L)'
;MNKEWELLRYLKRNMGNYCTSKELAEQFEVSTRTIRNYIKRLNVIDPDLIISSSKGYTANPDKSFAEMNNKNVKNQRKIYILRRLIKNVDRGLDLYDLADSLYLSDSTLKSTINFINKDIRQWNLSIKTRDSKLYIDGDPYAIRHLLMNLLNQSSFENFDISYDVQEILGPTIKLDDLYSLSLTYLDSEATNTYFVESLVFHIAVALDRATTKQTTHQVMTSVTAQKIVDEIQTRYALYFLKEDLVEFDELFEHIYHRSTDISALKDNRRIKEIGEVLKELENVYGISFENKDFKDRLIIHISNLYQRAQKNIFSRNLSFEKIKAKYPILFDIAVYLASCLEKKLGIEINDDEIAFLTLHIGSFLKNDPIPSLRLKTAIITPGYLNEGAQIAEQIKREFKDDLLVTEILEGNIFHQLTERYDLIITSFPISEFEQLKISSSKQVAVHDQLLPIEKNAIWEAIRAIKNTYYINEITSHLTAVIRDNHFIVHYTGHTYEEALRAIADKLRKSQSVSDNYFDQLIERENASYTSFPSGIAIPHTLAMDAKKTDVVILIPKESIPWGETNVRLIVGLSISKKDRKIFNKIFQRFVEVVSVKENVLMLSKQENPKQFLSRLIHLLGEGNYYE
;
A
#
# COMPACT_ATOMS: atom_id res chain seq x y z
N MET A 1 -6.01 -23.21 -24.59
CA MET A 1 -6.31 -22.95 -23.16
C MET A 1 -6.12 -24.24 -22.38
N ASN A 2 -5.79 -24.20 -21.09
CA ASN A 2 -5.55 -25.41 -20.30
C ASN A 2 -6.92 -25.98 -19.84
N LYS A 3 -7.26 -27.20 -20.28
CA LYS A 3 -8.55 -27.88 -20.05
C LYS A 3 -8.92 -27.98 -18.56
N GLU A 4 -7.94 -27.92 -17.65
CA GLU A 4 -8.13 -27.86 -16.19
C GLU A 4 -8.94 -26.64 -15.76
N TRP A 5 -8.61 -25.47 -16.28
CA TRP A 5 -9.27 -24.21 -15.91
C TRP A 5 -10.63 -24.04 -16.57
N GLU A 6 -10.84 -24.71 -17.70
CA GLU A 6 -12.17 -24.85 -18.31
C GLU A 6 -13.06 -25.74 -17.44
N LEU A 7 -12.50 -26.83 -16.88
CA LEU A 7 -13.18 -27.68 -15.90
C LEU A 7 -13.56 -26.92 -14.64
N LEU A 8 -12.65 -26.13 -14.07
CA LEU A 8 -12.98 -25.31 -12.89
C LEU A 8 -14.06 -24.27 -13.21
N ARG A 9 -13.96 -23.59 -14.36
CA ARG A 9 -14.99 -22.62 -14.81
C ARG A 9 -16.35 -23.28 -15.02
N TYR A 10 -16.36 -24.50 -15.55
CA TYR A 10 -17.59 -25.28 -15.72
C TYR A 10 -18.22 -25.66 -14.39
N LEU A 11 -17.42 -26.15 -13.42
CA LEU A 11 -17.90 -26.45 -12.08
C LEU A 11 -18.38 -25.19 -11.33
N LYS A 12 -17.73 -24.04 -11.56
CA LYS A 12 -18.17 -22.74 -11.02
C LYS A 12 -19.52 -22.29 -11.58
N ARG A 13 -19.75 -22.46 -12.90
CA ARG A 13 -21.04 -22.13 -13.52
C ARG A 13 -22.18 -23.02 -13.01
N ASN A 14 -21.85 -24.22 -12.54
CA ASN A 14 -22.80 -25.19 -12.00
C ASN A 14 -22.70 -25.32 -10.47
N MET A 15 -22.20 -24.28 -9.78
CA MET A 15 -21.98 -24.29 -8.34
C MET A 15 -23.28 -24.61 -7.59
N GLY A 16 -23.22 -25.56 -6.66
CA GLY A 16 -24.39 -26.12 -5.95
C GLY A 16 -24.87 -27.47 -6.49
N ASN A 17 -24.44 -27.88 -7.68
CA ASN A 17 -24.72 -29.19 -8.26
C ASN A 17 -23.43 -30.02 -8.38
N TYR A 18 -23.52 -31.31 -8.02
CA TYR A 18 -22.40 -32.24 -8.19
C TYR A 18 -22.39 -32.81 -9.62
N CYS A 19 -21.24 -32.77 -10.27
CA CYS A 19 -21.01 -33.40 -11.57
C CYS A 19 -20.16 -34.68 -11.40
N THR A 20 -20.61 -35.79 -11.95
CA THR A 20 -19.88 -37.07 -11.88
C THR A 20 -18.62 -37.05 -12.75
N SER A 21 -17.67 -37.93 -12.46
CA SER A 21 -16.46 -38.08 -13.28
C SER A 21 -16.76 -38.42 -14.74
N LYS A 22 -17.90 -39.10 -15.00
CA LYS A 22 -18.31 -39.55 -16.33
C LYS A 22 -18.90 -38.40 -17.16
N GLU A 23 -19.78 -37.59 -16.55
CA GLU A 23 -20.34 -36.39 -17.19
C GLU A 23 -19.25 -35.39 -17.55
N LEU A 24 -18.29 -35.16 -16.66
CA LEU A 24 -17.15 -34.30 -16.94
C LEU A 24 -16.23 -34.90 -18.02
N ALA A 25 -16.06 -36.22 -18.05
CA ALA A 25 -15.24 -36.87 -19.07
C ALA A 25 -15.84 -36.71 -20.47
N GLU A 26 -17.16 -36.87 -20.59
CA GLU A 26 -17.92 -36.64 -21.82
C GLU A 26 -17.89 -35.17 -22.24
N GLN A 27 -18.14 -34.24 -21.30
CA GLN A 27 -18.16 -32.79 -21.57
C GLN A 27 -16.82 -32.23 -22.04
N PHE A 28 -15.70 -32.79 -21.58
CA PHE A 28 -14.36 -32.29 -21.86
C PHE A 28 -13.59 -33.14 -22.89
N GLU A 29 -14.24 -34.17 -23.43
CA GLU A 29 -13.68 -35.15 -24.37
C GLU A 29 -12.34 -35.74 -23.88
N VAL A 30 -12.33 -36.22 -22.63
CA VAL A 30 -11.16 -36.84 -21.99
C VAL A 30 -11.56 -38.06 -21.16
N SER A 31 -10.59 -38.85 -20.72
CA SER A 31 -10.87 -39.99 -19.83
C SER A 31 -11.29 -39.53 -18.42
N THR A 32 -12.06 -40.36 -17.71
CA THR A 32 -12.39 -40.13 -16.28
C THR A 32 -11.15 -40.05 -15.40
N ARG A 33 -10.06 -40.77 -15.76
CA ARG A 33 -8.74 -40.65 -15.13
C ARG A 33 -8.15 -39.24 -15.32
N THR A 34 -8.32 -38.67 -16.50
CA THR A 34 -7.85 -37.30 -16.80
C THR A 34 -8.63 -36.26 -16.01
N ILE A 35 -9.95 -36.42 -15.86
CA ILE A 35 -10.79 -35.55 -15.01
C ILE A 35 -10.31 -35.57 -13.55
N ARG A 36 -10.10 -36.77 -12.99
CA ARG A 36 -9.55 -36.92 -11.64
C ARG A 36 -8.20 -36.22 -11.48
N ASN A 37 -7.33 -36.33 -12.50
CA ASN A 37 -6.04 -35.66 -12.51
C ASN A 37 -6.18 -34.12 -12.62
N TYR A 38 -7.13 -33.59 -13.39
CA TYR A 38 -7.41 -32.15 -13.43
C TYR A 38 -7.84 -31.64 -12.05
N ILE A 39 -8.78 -32.34 -11.42
CA ILE A 39 -9.31 -31.97 -10.10
C ILE A 39 -8.22 -32.04 -9.03
N LYS A 40 -7.42 -33.11 -9.04
CA LYS A 40 -6.29 -33.26 -8.13
C LYS A 40 -5.28 -32.13 -8.29
N ARG A 41 -4.96 -31.74 -9.53
CA ARG A 41 -4.05 -30.61 -9.82
C ARG A 41 -4.59 -29.28 -9.33
N LEU A 42 -5.89 -29.04 -9.51
CA LEU A 42 -6.55 -27.81 -9.07
C LEU A 42 -6.55 -27.71 -7.54
N ASN A 43 -6.81 -28.81 -6.84
CA ASN A 43 -6.78 -28.85 -5.38
C ASN A 43 -5.38 -28.80 -4.75
N VAL A 44 -4.31 -29.00 -5.55
CA VAL A 44 -2.92 -28.80 -5.10
C VAL A 44 -2.56 -27.32 -5.11
N ILE A 45 -3.15 -26.54 -6.03
CA ILE A 45 -2.91 -25.11 -6.14
C ILE A 45 -3.63 -24.37 -5.01
N ASP A 46 -4.86 -24.78 -4.71
CA ASP A 46 -5.62 -24.30 -3.56
C ASP A 46 -6.35 -25.49 -2.91
N PRO A 47 -5.98 -25.87 -1.67
CA PRO A 47 -6.64 -26.96 -0.96
C PRO A 47 -8.16 -26.74 -0.92
N ASP A 48 -8.91 -27.80 -1.21
CA ASP A 48 -10.38 -27.81 -1.24
C ASP A 48 -11.03 -26.89 -2.27
N LEU A 49 -10.33 -26.49 -3.34
CA LEU A 49 -10.91 -25.71 -4.44
C LEU A 49 -12.10 -26.41 -5.12
N ILE A 50 -12.02 -27.73 -5.24
CA ILE A 50 -13.07 -28.62 -5.75
C ILE A 50 -13.38 -29.68 -4.68
N ILE A 51 -14.63 -29.68 -4.21
CA ILE A 51 -15.14 -30.66 -3.26
C ILE A 51 -15.42 -31.96 -4.01
N SER A 52 -14.88 -33.06 -3.49
CA SER A 52 -15.10 -34.42 -4.01
C SER A 52 -16.00 -35.20 -3.05
N SER A 53 -17.09 -35.78 -3.55
CA SER A 53 -17.99 -36.62 -2.75
C SER A 53 -18.45 -37.86 -3.54
N SER A 54 -19.22 -38.74 -2.89
CA SER A 54 -19.89 -39.86 -3.57
C SER A 54 -20.86 -39.42 -4.67
N LYS A 55 -21.31 -38.16 -4.65
CA LYS A 55 -22.20 -37.56 -5.67
C LYS A 55 -21.42 -37.01 -6.88
N GLY A 56 -20.09 -36.88 -6.81
CA GLY A 56 -19.26 -36.30 -7.85
C GLY A 56 -18.42 -35.13 -7.36
N TYR A 57 -18.25 -34.11 -8.19
CA TYR A 57 -17.40 -32.95 -7.95
C TYR A 57 -18.19 -31.65 -8.05
N THR A 58 -17.90 -30.69 -7.17
CA THR A 58 -18.43 -29.31 -7.23
C THR A 58 -17.34 -28.31 -6.83
N ALA A 59 -17.42 -27.08 -7.31
CA ALA A 59 -16.57 -26.00 -6.81
C ALA A 59 -16.95 -25.66 -5.35
N ASN A 60 -15.96 -25.31 -4.53
CA ASN A 60 -16.16 -24.96 -3.11
C ASN A 60 -16.67 -23.51 -2.95
N PRO A 61 -17.89 -23.27 -2.43
CA PRO A 61 -18.46 -21.93 -2.33
C PRO A 61 -17.69 -20.99 -1.38
N ASP A 62 -16.93 -21.52 -0.43
CA ASP A 62 -16.21 -20.73 0.58
C ASP A 62 -14.85 -20.19 0.09
N LYS A 63 -14.46 -20.52 -1.15
CA LYS A 63 -13.21 -20.04 -1.77
C LYS A 63 -13.46 -18.81 -2.64
N SER A 64 -12.65 -17.77 -2.49
CA SER A 64 -12.69 -16.58 -3.35
C SER A 64 -12.01 -16.87 -4.69
N PHE A 65 -12.80 -17.18 -5.72
CA PHE A 65 -12.32 -17.56 -7.06
C PHE A 65 -11.94 -16.36 -7.95
N ALA A 66 -11.25 -15.35 -7.43
CA ALA A 66 -10.79 -14.22 -8.23
C ALA A 66 -10.00 -14.74 -9.46
N GLU A 67 -10.33 -14.22 -10.64
CA GLU A 67 -10.03 -14.81 -11.97
C GLU A 67 -8.58 -15.32 -12.14
N MET A 68 -8.36 -16.63 -11.96
CA MET A 68 -7.08 -17.27 -12.24
C MET A 68 -6.84 -17.35 -13.74
N ASN A 69 -6.22 -16.29 -14.30
CA ASN A 69 -5.65 -16.31 -15.65
C ASN A 69 -4.42 -17.23 -15.71
N ASN A 70 -4.13 -17.78 -16.90
CA ASN A 70 -2.94 -18.63 -17.14
C ASN A 70 -1.60 -17.99 -16.72
N LYS A 71 -1.51 -16.65 -16.65
CA LYS A 71 -0.35 -15.91 -16.13
C LYS A 71 -0.21 -16.05 -14.61
N ASN A 72 -1.30 -15.96 -13.84
CA ASN A 72 -1.27 -16.10 -12.37
C ASN A 72 -0.81 -17.51 -11.96
N VAL A 73 -1.24 -18.54 -12.70
CA VAL A 73 -0.85 -19.94 -12.42
C VAL A 73 0.64 -20.19 -12.64
N LYS A 74 1.23 -19.58 -13.69
CA LYS A 74 2.68 -19.65 -13.93
C LYS A 74 3.46 -18.90 -12.85
N ASN A 75 2.96 -17.76 -12.39
CA ASN A 75 3.59 -16.98 -11.32
C ASN A 75 3.52 -17.71 -9.96
N GLN A 76 2.35 -18.23 -9.57
CA GLN A 76 2.20 -19.02 -8.34
C GLN A 76 3.12 -20.24 -8.34
N ARG A 77 3.21 -20.96 -9.47
CA ARG A 77 4.14 -22.09 -9.62
C ARG A 77 5.60 -21.66 -9.51
N LYS A 78 5.98 -20.52 -10.10
CA LYS A 78 7.32 -19.93 -9.95
C LYS A 78 7.64 -19.67 -8.48
N ILE A 79 6.74 -19.00 -7.76
CA ILE A 79 6.92 -18.67 -6.34
C ILE A 79 7.12 -19.95 -5.53
N TYR A 80 6.28 -20.97 -5.73
CA TYR A 80 6.39 -22.25 -5.04
C TYR A 80 7.75 -22.94 -5.28
N ILE A 81 8.17 -23.05 -6.55
CA ILE A 81 9.45 -23.68 -6.91
C ILE A 81 10.63 -22.92 -6.29
N LEU A 82 10.61 -21.59 -6.38
CA LEU A 82 11.67 -20.74 -5.82
C LEU A 82 11.76 -20.90 -4.29
N ARG A 83 10.63 -20.88 -3.57
CA ARG A 83 10.61 -21.10 -2.11
C ARG A 83 11.22 -22.44 -1.72
N ARG A 84 10.82 -23.52 -2.42
CA ARG A 84 11.36 -24.87 -2.17
C ARG A 84 12.86 -24.94 -2.48
N LEU A 85 13.33 -24.27 -3.53
CA LEU A 85 14.76 -24.22 -3.87
C LEU A 85 15.57 -23.44 -2.84
N ILE A 86 15.06 -22.31 -2.38
CA ILE A 86 15.71 -21.46 -1.37
C ILE A 86 15.81 -22.22 -0.04
N LYS A 87 14.73 -22.88 0.39
CA LYS A 87 14.71 -23.75 1.59
C LYS A 87 15.67 -24.94 1.50
N ASN A 88 16.04 -25.35 0.28
CA ASN A 88 16.94 -26.48 0.04
C ASN A 88 18.20 -26.05 -0.71
N VAL A 89 18.70 -24.82 -0.49
CA VAL A 89 19.81 -24.25 -1.25
C VAL A 89 21.06 -25.15 -1.24
N ASP A 90 21.36 -25.78 -0.10
CA ASP A 90 22.54 -26.66 0.04
C ASP A 90 22.33 -28.06 -0.54
N ARG A 91 21.10 -28.60 -0.44
CA ARG A 91 20.82 -30.01 -0.78
C ARG A 91 20.33 -30.20 -2.20
N GLY A 92 19.77 -29.16 -2.80
CA GLY A 92 19.04 -29.18 -4.06
C GLY A 92 17.72 -29.93 -3.95
N LEU A 93 16.84 -29.71 -4.92
CA LEU A 93 15.58 -30.46 -5.06
C LEU A 93 15.72 -31.53 -6.13
N ASP A 94 15.30 -32.77 -5.84
CA ASP A 94 15.22 -33.78 -6.90
C ASP A 94 14.19 -33.35 -7.97
N LEU A 95 14.62 -33.39 -9.23
CA LEU A 95 13.84 -32.91 -10.36
C LEU A 95 12.57 -33.75 -10.58
N TYR A 96 12.65 -35.07 -10.37
CA TYR A 96 11.54 -35.99 -10.58
C TYR A 96 10.56 -35.92 -9.42
N ASP A 97 11.05 -35.87 -8.18
CA ASP A 97 10.19 -35.67 -7.01
C ASP A 97 9.44 -34.34 -7.09
N LEU A 98 10.12 -33.28 -7.55
CA LEU A 98 9.49 -31.97 -7.74
C LEU A 98 8.45 -32.02 -8.86
N ALA A 99 8.74 -32.69 -9.98
CA ALA A 99 7.80 -32.87 -11.09
C ALA A 99 6.54 -33.62 -10.61
N ASP A 100 6.71 -34.70 -9.86
CA ASP A 100 5.63 -35.51 -9.30
C ASP A 100 4.81 -34.74 -8.27
N SER A 101 5.46 -34.00 -7.36
CA SER A 101 4.75 -33.18 -6.37
C SER A 101 3.89 -32.08 -7.00
N LEU A 102 4.32 -31.59 -8.17
CA LEU A 102 3.62 -30.56 -8.94
C LEU A 102 2.70 -31.16 -10.01
N TYR A 103 2.66 -32.48 -10.14
CA TYR A 103 1.92 -33.22 -11.18
C TYR A 103 2.23 -32.72 -12.61
N LEU A 104 3.51 -32.44 -12.87
CA LEU A 104 4.01 -31.94 -14.15
C LEU A 104 4.79 -33.03 -14.87
N SER A 105 4.78 -32.99 -16.21
CA SER A 105 5.77 -33.73 -16.98
C SER A 105 7.15 -33.07 -16.86
N ASP A 106 8.22 -33.84 -17.01
CA ASP A 106 9.60 -33.33 -17.02
C ASP A 106 9.79 -32.19 -18.01
N SER A 107 9.15 -32.28 -19.19
CA SER A 107 9.21 -31.24 -20.22
C SER A 107 8.55 -29.93 -19.77
N THR A 108 7.44 -30.02 -19.03
CA THR A 108 6.72 -28.87 -18.46
C THR A 108 7.52 -28.24 -17.32
N LEU A 109 8.13 -29.06 -16.46
CA LEU A 109 8.98 -28.56 -15.38
C LEU A 109 10.22 -27.85 -15.95
N LYS A 110 10.93 -28.45 -16.91
CA LYS A 110 12.09 -27.81 -17.59
C LYS A 110 11.72 -26.49 -18.24
N SER A 111 10.59 -26.42 -18.96
CA SER A 111 10.10 -25.15 -19.52
C SER A 111 9.76 -24.12 -18.43
N THR A 112 9.26 -24.57 -17.28
CA THR A 112 8.98 -23.70 -16.13
C THR A 112 10.29 -23.16 -15.55
N ILE A 113 11.31 -24.01 -15.32
CA ILE A 113 12.63 -23.57 -14.84
C ILE A 113 13.28 -22.57 -15.81
N ASN A 114 13.17 -22.77 -17.11
CA ASN A 114 13.68 -21.81 -18.10
C ASN A 114 12.97 -20.46 -18.03
N PHE A 115 11.65 -20.46 -17.76
CA PHE A 115 10.91 -19.22 -17.51
C PHE A 115 11.39 -18.54 -16.23
N ILE A 116 11.56 -19.30 -15.14
CA ILE A 116 12.09 -18.76 -13.87
C ILE A 116 13.49 -18.18 -14.05
N ASN A 117 14.39 -18.86 -14.77
CA ASN A 117 15.74 -18.40 -15.06
C ASN A 117 15.80 -17.08 -15.81
N LYS A 118 14.81 -16.80 -16.68
CA LYS A 118 14.72 -15.50 -17.35
C LYS A 118 14.33 -14.40 -16.37
N ASP A 119 13.34 -14.69 -15.51
CA ASP A 119 12.86 -13.75 -14.50
C ASP A 119 13.93 -13.43 -13.44
N ILE A 120 14.67 -14.44 -12.95
CA ILE A 120 15.60 -14.25 -11.84
C ILE A 120 16.98 -13.72 -12.21
N ARG A 121 17.26 -13.60 -13.51
CA ARG A 121 18.56 -13.17 -14.03
C ARG A 121 18.93 -11.76 -13.58
N GLN A 122 17.93 -10.89 -13.36
CA GLN A 122 18.13 -9.52 -12.87
C GLN A 122 18.78 -9.45 -11.49
N TRP A 123 18.63 -10.51 -10.67
CA TRP A 123 19.30 -10.63 -9.37
C TRP A 123 20.65 -11.35 -9.45
N ASN A 124 21.18 -11.58 -10.66
CA ASN A 124 22.37 -12.40 -10.88
C ASN A 124 22.25 -13.84 -10.34
N LEU A 125 21.02 -14.37 -10.30
CA LEU A 125 20.72 -15.73 -9.87
C LEU A 125 20.44 -16.64 -11.07
N SER A 126 20.65 -17.95 -10.88
CA SER A 126 20.27 -18.96 -11.86
C SER A 126 19.94 -20.29 -11.21
N ILE A 127 18.97 -21.02 -11.73
CA ILE A 127 18.68 -22.40 -11.38
C ILE A 127 19.47 -23.30 -12.32
N LYS A 128 20.33 -24.16 -11.75
CA LYS A 128 21.11 -25.15 -12.48
C LYS A 128 20.72 -26.56 -12.06
N THR A 129 20.85 -27.50 -13.00
CA THR A 129 20.63 -28.92 -12.74
C THR A 129 22.00 -29.61 -12.58
N ARG A 130 22.19 -30.35 -11.48
CA ARG A 130 23.37 -31.20 -11.23
C ARG A 130 22.88 -32.53 -10.66
N ASP A 131 23.29 -33.65 -11.25
CA ASP A 131 22.91 -35.01 -10.81
C ASP A 131 21.40 -35.20 -10.53
N SER A 132 20.57 -34.80 -11.50
CA SER A 132 19.09 -34.82 -11.42
C SER A 132 18.50 -33.95 -10.31
N LYS A 133 19.29 -33.09 -9.67
CA LYS A 133 18.83 -32.12 -8.68
C LYS A 133 18.92 -30.69 -9.20
N LEU A 134 17.98 -29.86 -8.79
CA LEU A 134 17.90 -28.44 -9.07
C LEU A 134 18.50 -27.65 -7.91
N TYR A 135 19.41 -26.73 -8.23
CA TYR A 135 20.08 -25.83 -7.31
C TYR A 135 19.87 -24.39 -7.75
N ILE A 136 19.70 -23.47 -6.80
CA ILE A 136 19.78 -22.04 -7.06
C ILE A 136 21.21 -21.57 -6.80
N ASP A 137 21.89 -21.13 -7.86
CA ASP A 137 23.25 -20.59 -7.85
C ASP A 137 23.20 -19.06 -7.81
N GLY A 138 23.98 -18.47 -6.92
CA GLY A 138 24.21 -17.03 -6.80
C GLY A 138 24.76 -16.65 -5.43
N ASP A 139 24.99 -15.36 -5.20
CA ASP A 139 25.39 -14.85 -3.88
C ASP A 139 24.25 -15.10 -2.87
N PRO A 140 24.52 -15.66 -1.67
CA PRO A 140 23.56 -15.77 -0.59
C PRO A 140 22.76 -14.48 -0.33
N TYR A 141 23.38 -13.30 -0.45
CA TYR A 141 22.69 -12.01 -0.35
C TYR A 141 21.59 -11.89 -1.41
N ALA A 142 21.92 -12.12 -2.69
CA ALA A 142 20.95 -12.09 -3.78
C ALA A 142 19.81 -13.11 -3.62
N ILE A 143 20.10 -14.30 -3.08
CA ILE A 143 19.07 -15.32 -2.77
C ILE A 143 18.13 -14.83 -1.68
N ARG A 144 18.65 -14.20 -0.61
CA ARG A 144 17.84 -13.56 0.43
C ARG A 144 16.96 -12.45 -0.15
N HIS A 145 17.51 -11.62 -1.03
CA HIS A 145 16.73 -10.59 -1.73
C HIS A 145 15.60 -11.16 -2.56
N LEU A 146 15.83 -12.27 -3.26
CA LEU A 146 14.78 -12.93 -4.01
C LEU A 146 13.68 -13.42 -3.06
N LEU A 147 14.02 -14.07 -1.95
CA LEU A 147 13.04 -14.54 -0.97
C LEU A 147 12.20 -13.39 -0.41
N MET A 148 12.85 -12.30 0.02
CA MET A 148 12.19 -11.10 0.51
C MET A 148 11.23 -10.49 -0.52
N ASN A 149 11.66 -10.39 -1.78
CA ASN A 149 10.80 -9.89 -2.85
C ASN A 149 9.60 -10.81 -3.12
N LEU A 150 9.79 -12.14 -3.05
CA LEU A 150 8.68 -13.09 -3.23
C LEU A 150 7.64 -13.01 -2.10
N LEU A 151 8.06 -12.70 -0.86
CA LEU A 151 7.16 -12.48 0.28
C LEU A 151 6.38 -11.15 0.17
N ASN A 152 7.00 -10.12 -0.43
CA ASN A 152 6.31 -8.86 -0.71
C ASN A 152 5.35 -8.96 -1.89
N GLN A 153 5.63 -9.80 -2.88
CA GLN A 153 4.70 -10.00 -4.02
C GLN A 153 3.44 -10.77 -3.62
N SER A 154 3.53 -11.71 -2.67
CA SER A 154 2.35 -12.48 -2.20
C SER A 154 1.34 -11.60 -1.46
N SER A 155 1.79 -10.54 -0.77
CA SER A 155 0.92 -9.60 -0.03
C SER A 155 -0.05 -8.83 -0.91
N PHE A 156 0.32 -8.55 -2.16
CA PHE A 156 -0.52 -7.78 -3.09
C PHE A 156 -1.53 -8.64 -3.88
N GLU A 157 -1.41 -9.98 -3.81
CA GLU A 157 -2.31 -10.91 -4.50
C GLU A 157 -3.34 -11.60 -3.56
N ASN A 158 -3.65 -10.98 -2.41
CA ASN A 158 -4.52 -11.52 -1.33
C ASN A 158 -3.95 -12.74 -0.57
N PHE A 159 -2.64 -13.00 -0.63
CA PHE A 159 -2.02 -13.99 0.26
C PHE A 159 -1.46 -13.31 1.51
N ASP A 160 -1.80 -13.85 2.67
CA ASP A 160 -1.31 -13.37 3.95
C ASP A 160 0.18 -13.74 4.10
N ILE A 161 1.06 -12.73 4.13
CA ILE A 161 2.51 -12.90 4.34
C ILE A 161 2.76 -13.67 5.65
N SER A 162 1.87 -13.54 6.63
CA SER A 162 1.97 -14.24 7.91
C SER A 162 1.99 -15.77 7.74
N TYR A 163 1.19 -16.30 6.81
CA TYR A 163 1.14 -17.73 6.52
C TYR A 163 2.44 -18.22 5.90
N ASP A 164 2.93 -17.48 4.88
CA ASP A 164 4.16 -17.82 4.17
C ASP A 164 5.37 -17.84 5.12
N VAL A 165 5.42 -16.88 6.04
CA VAL A 165 6.51 -16.76 7.01
C VAL A 165 6.36 -17.76 8.15
N GLN A 166 5.14 -18.09 8.55
CA GLN A 166 4.90 -19.21 9.46
C GLN A 166 5.32 -20.56 8.85
N GLU A 167 5.16 -20.76 7.53
CA GLU A 167 5.65 -21.96 6.83
C GLU A 167 7.19 -22.06 6.84
N ILE A 168 7.88 -20.91 6.71
CA ILE A 168 9.34 -20.82 6.83
C ILE A 168 9.78 -21.21 8.25
N LEU A 169 9.16 -20.60 9.27
CA LEU A 169 9.44 -20.88 10.68
C LEU A 169 9.11 -22.33 11.11
N GLY A 170 8.23 -23.00 10.37
CA GLY A 170 7.72 -24.32 10.71
C GLY A 170 6.78 -24.29 11.93
N PRO A 171 6.41 -25.46 12.47
CA PRO A 171 5.41 -25.54 13.54
C PRO A 171 5.95 -25.17 14.92
N THR A 172 7.28 -25.11 15.09
CA THR A 172 7.94 -24.96 16.40
C THR A 172 8.05 -23.51 16.84
N ILE A 173 8.29 -22.59 15.90
CA ILE A 173 8.44 -21.16 16.19
C ILE A 173 7.19 -20.46 15.67
N LYS A 174 6.42 -19.85 16.56
CA LYS A 174 5.22 -19.08 16.16
C LYS A 174 5.62 -17.68 15.77
N LEU A 175 5.05 -17.19 14.67
CA LEU A 175 5.25 -15.84 14.18
C LEU A 175 4.84 -14.79 15.24
N ASP A 176 3.70 -14.99 15.91
CA ASP A 176 3.20 -14.10 16.96
C ASP A 176 4.16 -13.98 18.15
N ASP A 177 4.93 -15.03 18.45
CA ASP A 177 5.94 -15.00 19.51
C ASP A 177 7.10 -14.06 19.13
N LEU A 178 7.51 -14.05 17.86
CA LEU A 178 8.57 -13.18 17.35
C LEU A 178 8.12 -11.71 17.32
N TYR A 179 6.87 -11.45 16.93
CA TYR A 179 6.28 -10.11 17.02
C TYR A 179 6.24 -9.61 18.46
N SER A 180 5.68 -10.42 19.36
CA SER A 180 5.56 -10.08 20.79
C SER A 180 6.93 -9.84 21.42
N LEU A 181 7.91 -10.69 21.08
CA LEU A 181 9.30 -10.57 21.54
C LEU A 181 9.93 -9.27 21.06
N SER A 182 9.82 -8.96 19.77
CA SER A 182 10.39 -7.75 19.19
C SER A 182 9.78 -6.51 19.86
N LEU A 183 8.46 -6.45 19.99
CA LEU A 183 7.75 -5.34 20.66
C LEU A 183 8.12 -5.17 22.13
N THR A 184 8.53 -6.25 22.82
CA THR A 184 8.94 -6.18 24.23
C THR A 184 10.24 -5.39 24.43
N TYR A 185 11.17 -5.47 23.46
CA TYR A 185 12.49 -4.84 23.57
C TYR A 185 12.59 -3.51 22.81
N LEU A 186 11.73 -3.31 21.82
CA LEU A 186 11.69 -2.09 21.03
C LEU A 186 11.00 -0.95 21.81
N ASP A 187 11.65 0.21 21.82
CA ASP A 187 11.09 1.46 22.34
C ASP A 187 9.88 1.91 21.49
N SER A 188 8.75 2.16 22.15
CA SER A 188 7.47 2.53 21.53
C SER A 188 7.48 3.92 20.89
N GLU A 189 8.37 4.82 21.31
CA GLU A 189 8.43 6.18 20.76
C GLU A 189 9.18 6.24 19.42
N ALA A 190 10.10 5.30 19.17
CA ALA A 190 10.96 5.27 17.98
C ALA A 190 10.54 4.22 16.93
N THR A 191 9.67 3.28 17.27
CA THR A 191 9.30 2.18 16.38
C THR A 191 7.91 2.31 15.77
N ASN A 192 7.80 1.85 14.53
CA ASN A 192 6.51 1.70 13.86
C ASN A 192 6.27 0.24 13.47
N THR A 193 5.02 -0.10 13.19
CA THR A 193 4.61 -1.45 12.80
C THR A 193 5.34 -1.95 11.55
N TYR A 194 5.62 -1.08 10.58
CA TYR A 194 6.32 -1.45 9.35
C TYR A 194 7.76 -1.91 9.58
N PHE A 195 8.46 -1.31 10.55
CA PHE A 195 9.77 -1.76 10.97
C PHE A 195 9.69 -3.10 11.68
N VAL A 196 8.73 -3.26 12.59
CA VAL A 196 8.54 -4.53 13.31
C VAL A 196 8.24 -5.65 12.32
N GLU A 197 7.37 -5.41 11.34
CA GLU A 197 7.13 -6.32 10.22
C GLU A 197 8.46 -6.68 9.53
N SER A 198 9.23 -5.68 9.12
CA SER A 198 10.53 -5.91 8.46
C SER A 198 11.48 -6.75 9.32
N LEU A 199 11.66 -6.37 10.58
CA LEU A 199 12.53 -7.05 11.53
C LEU A 199 12.12 -8.51 11.72
N VAL A 200 10.83 -8.77 11.94
CA VAL A 200 10.32 -10.14 12.13
C VAL A 200 10.55 -10.98 10.88
N PHE A 201 10.42 -10.41 9.68
CA PHE A 201 10.73 -11.13 8.44
C PHE A 201 12.22 -11.46 8.32
N HIS A 202 13.12 -10.52 8.62
CA HIS A 202 14.55 -10.79 8.63
C HIS A 202 14.92 -11.87 9.67
N ILE A 203 14.32 -11.81 10.87
CA ILE A 203 14.50 -12.83 11.91
C ILE A 203 14.01 -14.19 11.42
N ALA A 204 12.84 -14.26 10.81
CA ALA A 204 12.25 -15.53 10.37
C ALA A 204 13.11 -16.21 9.29
N VAL A 205 13.64 -15.44 8.35
CA VAL A 205 14.54 -15.97 7.31
C VAL A 205 15.91 -16.37 7.86
N ALA A 206 16.42 -15.63 8.84
CA ALA A 206 17.65 -16.02 9.52
C ALA A 206 17.46 -17.29 10.36
N LEU A 207 16.29 -17.47 11.01
CA LEU A 207 15.95 -18.65 11.81
C LEU A 207 15.85 -19.94 10.99
N ASP A 208 15.35 -19.88 9.75
CA ASP A 208 15.29 -21.04 8.84
C ASP A 208 16.69 -21.63 8.54
N ARG A 209 17.74 -20.80 8.66
CA ARG A 209 19.14 -21.19 8.41
C ARG A 209 19.99 -21.25 9.68
N ALA A 210 19.42 -20.88 10.82
CA ALA A 210 20.11 -20.87 12.08
C ALA A 210 20.58 -22.29 12.45
N THR A 211 21.71 -22.37 13.15
CA THR A 211 22.36 -23.65 13.44
C THR A 211 22.17 -24.03 14.89
N THR A 212 22.18 -25.33 15.19
CA THR A 212 22.18 -25.81 16.58
C THR A 212 23.58 -25.79 17.20
N LYS A 213 24.62 -25.48 16.40
CA LYS A 213 25.99 -25.36 16.89
C LYS A 213 26.17 -23.97 17.46
N GLN A 214 26.63 -23.90 18.70
CA GLN A 214 26.93 -22.63 19.34
C GLN A 214 28.04 -21.91 18.56
N THR A 215 27.69 -20.77 17.98
CA THR A 215 28.60 -19.85 17.29
C THR A 215 28.68 -18.56 18.10
N THR A 216 29.89 -18.12 18.42
CA THR A 216 30.14 -16.81 19.04
C THR A 216 30.67 -15.86 17.98
N HIS A 217 29.78 -14.99 17.49
CA HIS A 217 30.14 -13.91 16.60
C HIS A 217 29.96 -12.59 17.34
N GLN A 218 31.04 -11.84 17.52
CA GLN A 218 30.96 -10.45 17.97
C GLN A 218 30.72 -9.56 16.74
N VAL A 219 29.48 -9.14 16.57
CA VAL A 219 29.09 -8.04 15.68
C VAL A 219 28.75 -6.84 16.57
N MET A 220 29.07 -5.64 16.12
CA MET A 220 28.84 -4.42 16.88
C MET A 220 27.36 -4.00 16.79
N THR A 221 26.47 -4.78 17.40
CA THR A 221 25.01 -4.57 17.38
C THR A 221 24.57 -3.49 18.38
N SER A 222 23.41 -2.88 18.14
CA SER A 222 22.74 -2.08 19.18
C SER A 222 22.42 -2.95 20.40
N VAL A 223 22.39 -2.36 21.60
CA VAL A 223 22.04 -3.08 22.84
C VAL A 223 20.67 -3.76 22.73
N THR A 224 19.72 -3.11 22.03
CA THR A 224 18.38 -3.65 21.78
C THR A 224 18.41 -4.85 20.84
N ALA A 225 19.15 -4.76 19.74
CA ALA A 225 19.33 -5.86 18.80
C ALA A 225 19.94 -7.08 19.50
N GLN A 226 20.97 -6.87 20.32
CA GLN A 226 21.63 -7.95 21.05
C GLN A 226 20.67 -8.66 22.01
N LYS A 227 19.82 -7.92 22.73
CA LYS A 227 18.81 -8.52 23.62
C LYS A 227 17.82 -9.41 22.88
N ILE A 228 17.33 -8.97 21.72
CA ILE A 228 16.41 -9.75 20.89
C ILE A 228 17.10 -11.03 20.39
N VAL A 229 18.33 -10.89 19.88
CA VAL A 229 19.14 -12.02 19.43
C VAL A 229 19.38 -13.03 20.56
N ASP A 230 19.85 -12.57 21.72
CA ASP A 230 20.15 -13.43 22.87
C ASP A 230 18.92 -14.19 23.36
N GLU A 231 17.76 -13.53 23.41
CA GLU A 231 16.51 -14.14 23.85
C GLU A 231 16.02 -15.20 22.85
N ILE A 232 16.12 -14.94 21.54
CA ILE A 232 15.81 -15.94 20.50
C ILE A 232 16.76 -17.14 20.61
N GLN A 233 18.06 -16.89 20.70
CA GLN A 233 19.07 -17.96 20.77
C GLN A 233 18.87 -18.84 22.01
N THR A 234 18.53 -18.21 23.15
CA THR A 234 18.25 -18.92 24.40
C THR A 234 16.94 -19.71 24.32
N ARG A 235 15.87 -19.10 23.81
CA ARG A 235 14.53 -19.69 23.77
C ARG A 235 14.44 -20.89 22.83
N TYR A 236 15.10 -20.81 21.68
CA TYR A 236 14.98 -21.83 20.63
C TYR A 236 16.22 -22.72 20.47
N ALA A 237 17.31 -22.45 21.19
CA ALA A 237 18.60 -23.14 21.05
C ALA A 237 19.12 -23.15 19.60
N LEU A 238 18.90 -22.05 18.90
CA LEU A 238 19.30 -21.82 17.50
C LEU A 238 20.20 -20.59 17.44
N TYR A 239 21.34 -20.71 16.76
CA TYR A 239 22.35 -19.65 16.66
C TYR A 239 22.42 -19.09 15.24
N PHE A 240 22.30 -17.76 15.12
CA PHE A 240 22.39 -17.04 13.86
C PHE A 240 23.81 -17.08 13.27
N LEU A 241 23.88 -16.97 11.94
CA LEU A 241 25.15 -16.82 11.25
C LEU A 241 25.67 -15.38 11.38
N LYS A 242 26.98 -15.19 11.18
CA LYS A 242 27.60 -13.87 11.28
C LYS A 242 26.94 -12.86 10.33
N GLU A 243 26.61 -13.30 9.12
CA GLU A 243 26.02 -12.45 8.08
C GLU A 243 24.64 -11.94 8.49
N ASP A 244 23.83 -12.76 9.16
CA ASP A 244 22.49 -12.38 9.62
C ASP A 244 22.58 -11.34 10.75
N LEU A 245 23.57 -11.48 11.65
CA LEU A 245 23.82 -10.52 12.72
C LEU A 245 24.29 -9.15 12.22
N VAL A 246 25.04 -9.12 11.11
CA VAL A 246 25.42 -7.86 10.43
C VAL A 246 24.18 -7.20 9.83
N GLU A 247 23.32 -7.98 9.17
CA GLU A 247 22.07 -7.48 8.58
C GLU A 247 21.10 -6.93 9.64
N PHE A 248 21.03 -7.56 10.81
CA PHE A 248 20.31 -7.01 11.94
C PHE A 248 20.93 -5.70 12.44
N ASP A 249 22.25 -5.63 12.63
CA ASP A 249 22.89 -4.36 13.04
C ASP A 249 22.54 -3.21 12.09
N GLU A 250 22.64 -3.47 10.79
CA GLU A 250 22.28 -2.50 9.74
C GLU A 250 20.81 -2.06 9.88
N LEU A 251 19.86 -2.98 9.99
CA LEU A 251 18.44 -2.67 10.15
C LEU A 251 18.17 -1.86 11.42
N PHE A 252 18.83 -2.19 12.54
CA PHE A 252 18.66 -1.44 13.79
C PHE A 252 19.30 -0.05 13.74
N GLU A 253 20.33 0.20 12.93
CA GLU A 253 20.86 1.54 12.70
C GLU A 253 19.85 2.49 12.03
N HIS A 254 18.84 1.97 11.31
CA HIS A 254 17.76 2.80 10.75
C HIS A 254 16.87 3.42 11.81
N ILE A 255 16.79 2.82 13.02
CA ILE A 255 15.91 3.26 14.11
C ILE A 255 16.68 3.75 15.32
N TYR A 256 17.64 2.95 15.79
CA TYR A 256 18.40 3.22 16.99
C TYR A 256 19.73 3.85 16.59
N HIS A 257 19.75 5.18 16.61
CA HIS A 257 20.96 5.93 16.32
C HIS A 257 22.08 5.54 17.29
N ARG A 258 23.29 5.27 16.78
CA ARG A 258 24.50 5.09 17.61
C ARG A 258 24.85 6.34 18.44
N SER A 259 24.34 7.50 18.03
CA SER A 259 24.44 8.78 18.74
C SER A 259 23.05 9.37 18.98
N THR A 260 22.68 9.59 20.24
CA THR A 260 21.47 10.32 20.64
C THR A 260 21.67 11.83 20.67
N ASP A 261 22.90 12.30 20.47
CA ASP A 261 23.30 13.71 20.53
C ASP A 261 23.97 14.13 19.22
N ILE A 262 23.49 15.23 18.63
CA ILE A 262 24.13 15.90 17.49
C ILE A 262 25.57 16.26 17.78
N SER A 263 25.93 16.56 19.03
CA SER A 263 27.30 16.90 19.42
C SER A 263 28.29 15.75 19.19
N ALA A 264 27.81 14.50 19.14
CA ALA A 264 28.62 13.32 18.83
C ALA A 264 28.91 13.18 17.33
N LEU A 265 28.16 13.86 16.46
CA LEU A 265 28.44 13.95 15.03
C LEU A 265 29.63 14.92 14.84
N LYS A 266 30.83 14.36 14.65
CA LYS A 266 32.08 15.14 14.50
C LYS A 266 32.18 15.97 13.20
N ASP A 267 31.10 16.08 12.42
CA ASP A 267 31.08 16.72 11.09
C ASP A 267 30.10 17.91 11.03
N ASN A 268 30.54 19.04 11.60
CA ASN A 268 29.79 20.30 11.62
C ASN A 268 29.44 20.83 10.22
N ARG A 269 30.25 20.51 9.20
CA ARG A 269 29.99 20.91 7.83
C ARG A 269 28.78 20.15 7.28
N ARG A 270 28.73 18.83 7.49
CA ARG A 270 27.60 18.01 7.04
C ARG A 270 26.30 18.38 7.74
N ILE A 271 26.33 18.64 9.05
CA ILE A 271 25.15 19.12 9.80
C ILE A 271 24.61 20.41 9.16
N LYS A 272 25.48 21.34 8.77
CA LYS A 272 25.09 22.58 8.11
C LYS A 272 24.48 22.31 6.72
N GLU A 273 25.10 21.46 5.91
CA GLU A 273 24.60 21.10 4.57
C GLU A 273 23.21 20.44 4.65
N ILE A 274 22.99 19.52 5.61
CA ILE A 274 21.66 18.93 5.87
C ILE A 274 20.67 20.01 6.33
N GLY A 275 21.09 20.91 7.23
CA GLY A 275 20.26 22.01 7.71
C GLY A 275 19.81 22.98 6.60
N GLU A 276 20.66 23.20 5.58
CA GLU A 276 20.32 23.98 4.38
C GLU A 276 19.26 23.26 3.53
N VAL A 277 19.40 21.94 3.33
CA VAL A 277 18.42 21.11 2.60
C VAL A 277 17.06 21.12 3.30
N LEU A 278 17.03 20.97 4.63
CA LEU A 278 15.78 21.02 5.39
C LEU A 278 15.08 22.38 5.26
N LYS A 279 15.84 23.49 5.24
CA LYS A 279 15.27 24.82 5.01
C LYS A 279 14.70 25.00 3.60
N GLU A 280 15.32 24.36 2.60
CA GLU A 280 14.75 24.33 1.25
C GLU A 280 13.41 23.57 1.23
N LEU A 281 13.36 22.43 1.92
CA LEU A 281 12.16 21.61 2.06
C LEU A 281 11.01 22.39 2.73
N GLU A 282 11.30 23.18 3.78
CA GLU A 282 10.35 24.11 4.42
C GLU A 282 9.72 25.07 3.40
N ASN A 283 10.55 25.71 2.58
CA ASN A 283 10.10 26.71 1.61
C ASN A 283 9.23 26.08 0.50
N VAL A 284 9.54 24.86 0.10
CA VAL A 284 8.81 24.16 -0.97
C VAL A 284 7.51 23.59 -0.42
N TYR A 285 7.55 22.77 0.63
CA TYR A 285 6.37 22.04 1.12
C TYR A 285 5.55 22.79 2.15
N GLY A 286 6.02 23.92 2.69
CA GLY A 286 5.34 24.68 3.73
C GLY A 286 5.24 23.91 5.05
N ILE A 287 6.14 22.96 5.26
CA ILE A 287 6.32 22.23 6.50
C ILE A 287 7.13 23.10 7.46
N SER A 288 6.83 23.05 8.76
CA SER A 288 7.65 23.68 9.80
C SER A 288 8.52 22.64 10.50
N PHE A 289 9.85 22.82 10.48
CA PHE A 289 10.79 22.05 11.31
C PHE A 289 11.25 22.90 12.52
N GLU A 290 10.39 23.79 13.03
CA GLU A 290 10.70 24.67 14.18
C GLU A 290 10.96 23.90 15.48
N ASN A 291 10.40 22.70 15.62
CA ASN A 291 10.72 21.83 16.74
C ASN A 291 12.18 21.38 16.66
N LYS A 292 13.01 21.92 17.55
CA LYS A 292 14.45 21.65 17.60
C LYS A 292 14.75 20.16 17.76
N ASP A 293 14.05 19.46 18.63
CA ASP A 293 14.27 18.03 18.87
C ASP A 293 13.95 17.19 17.61
N PHE A 294 12.91 17.58 16.86
CA PHE A 294 12.59 16.96 15.57
C PHE A 294 13.70 17.20 14.56
N LYS A 295 14.11 18.45 14.37
CA LYS A 295 15.18 18.81 13.44
C LYS A 295 16.47 18.07 13.79
N ASP A 296 16.79 17.99 15.08
CA ASP A 296 18.02 17.37 15.54
C ASP A 296 18.01 15.85 15.29
N ARG A 297 16.89 15.17 15.59
CA ARG A 297 16.72 13.74 15.26
C ARG A 297 16.79 13.46 13.75
N LEU A 298 16.16 14.29 12.93
CA LEU A 298 16.19 14.12 11.48
C LEU A 298 17.60 14.31 10.92
N ILE A 299 18.36 15.28 11.44
CA ILE A 299 19.78 15.48 11.08
C ILE A 299 20.62 14.25 11.47
N ILE A 300 20.41 13.68 12.64
CA ILE A 300 21.08 12.44 13.07
C ILE A 300 20.75 11.30 12.11
N HIS A 301 19.47 11.10 11.79
CA HIS A 301 19.03 10.06 10.86
C HIS A 301 19.68 10.22 9.47
N ILE A 302 19.64 11.42 8.89
CA ILE A 302 20.25 11.71 7.59
C ILE A 302 21.78 11.53 7.64
N SER A 303 22.42 11.89 8.76
CA SER A 303 23.87 11.70 8.93
C SER A 303 24.26 10.23 8.95
N ASN A 304 23.42 9.35 9.52
CA ASN A 304 23.62 7.91 9.50
C ASN A 304 23.31 7.33 8.12
N LEU A 305 22.23 7.78 7.46
CA LEU A 305 21.92 7.43 6.08
C LEU A 305 23.10 7.76 5.15
N TYR A 306 23.72 8.93 5.31
CA TYR A 306 24.91 9.29 4.54
C TYR A 306 26.06 8.28 4.73
N GLN A 307 26.34 7.86 5.97
CA GLN A 307 27.40 6.88 6.23
C GLN A 307 27.12 5.52 5.59
N ARG A 308 25.84 5.11 5.55
CA ARG A 308 25.40 3.88 4.88
C ARG A 308 25.51 4.00 3.35
N ALA A 309 25.00 5.10 2.80
CA ALA A 309 25.05 5.38 1.37
C ALA A 309 26.50 5.45 0.84
N GLN A 310 27.44 6.02 1.59
CA GLN A 310 28.86 6.00 1.21
C GLN A 310 29.47 4.60 1.11
N LYS A 311 28.92 3.64 1.87
CA LYS A 311 29.37 2.24 1.85
C LYS A 311 28.59 1.39 0.86
N ASN A 312 27.59 1.95 0.17
CA ASN A 312 26.60 1.22 -0.64
C ASN A 312 25.93 0.08 0.13
N ILE A 313 25.72 0.28 1.44
CA ILE A 313 25.01 -0.66 2.31
C ILE A 313 23.58 -0.17 2.41
N PHE A 314 22.66 -0.85 1.72
CA PHE A 314 21.24 -0.54 1.75
C PHE A 314 20.45 -1.73 2.31
N SER A 315 19.61 -1.46 3.30
CA SER A 315 18.67 -2.45 3.83
C SER A 315 17.32 -2.27 3.16
N ARG A 316 16.68 -3.38 2.75
CA ARG A 316 15.36 -3.31 2.11
C ARG A 316 14.28 -2.96 3.12
N ASN A 317 13.34 -2.13 2.71
CA ASN A 317 12.10 -1.90 3.42
C ASN A 317 11.00 -2.74 2.79
N LEU A 318 10.64 -3.85 3.43
CA LEU A 318 9.62 -4.77 2.91
C LEU A 318 8.24 -4.13 2.77
N SER A 319 8.05 -2.98 3.40
CA SER A 319 6.83 -2.20 3.35
C SER A 319 6.92 -0.97 2.45
N PHE A 320 7.96 -0.82 1.62
CA PHE A 320 8.13 0.31 0.70
C PHE A 320 6.84 0.67 -0.06
N GLU A 321 6.28 -0.27 -0.81
CA GLU A 321 5.06 -0.06 -1.61
C GLU A 321 3.85 0.27 -0.72
N LYS A 322 3.75 -0.36 0.47
CA LYS A 322 2.68 -0.06 1.44
C LYS A 322 2.81 1.36 1.99
N ILE A 323 4.04 1.79 2.31
CA ILE A 323 4.35 3.12 2.84
C ILE A 323 4.05 4.18 1.78
N LYS A 324 4.47 3.95 0.53
CA LYS A 324 4.18 4.81 -0.62
C LYS A 324 2.68 4.97 -0.87
N ALA A 325 1.92 3.88 -0.82
CA ALA A 325 0.47 3.92 -1.00
C ALA A 325 -0.27 4.58 0.18
N LYS A 326 0.16 4.34 1.42
CA LYS A 326 -0.49 4.87 2.62
C LYS A 326 -0.14 6.32 2.93
N TYR A 327 1.09 6.73 2.62
CA TYR A 327 1.62 8.06 2.94
C TYR A 327 2.18 8.77 1.69
N PRO A 328 1.41 8.89 0.59
CA PRO A 328 1.94 9.36 -0.70
C PRO A 328 2.54 10.76 -0.63
N ILE A 329 1.94 11.67 0.14
CA ILE A 329 2.45 13.03 0.30
C ILE A 329 3.79 13.02 1.04
N LEU A 330 3.88 12.26 2.14
CA LEU A 330 5.11 12.13 2.93
C LEU A 330 6.20 11.45 2.10
N PHE A 331 5.82 10.49 1.27
CA PHE A 331 6.71 9.81 0.36
C PHE A 331 7.26 10.78 -0.70
N ASP A 332 6.42 11.62 -1.32
CA ASP A 332 6.89 12.65 -2.25
C ASP A 332 7.81 13.69 -1.59
N ILE A 333 7.54 14.06 -0.33
CA ILE A 333 8.45 14.91 0.47
C ILE A 333 9.80 14.19 0.66
N ALA A 334 9.79 12.90 0.98
CA ALA A 334 10.99 12.10 1.17
C ALA A 334 11.81 11.96 -0.12
N VAL A 335 11.16 11.76 -1.28
CA VAL A 335 11.84 11.73 -2.58
C VAL A 335 12.48 13.09 -2.89
N TYR A 336 11.78 14.21 -2.64
CA TYR A 336 12.35 15.54 -2.80
C TYR A 336 13.58 15.73 -1.92
N LEU A 337 13.45 15.38 -0.64
CA LEU A 337 14.56 15.44 0.33
C LEU A 337 15.75 14.60 -0.15
N ALA A 338 15.52 13.36 -0.58
CA ALA A 338 16.55 12.47 -1.09
C ALA A 338 17.29 13.11 -2.28
N SER A 339 16.56 13.58 -3.30
CA SER A 339 17.17 14.25 -4.46
C SER A 339 18.02 15.47 -4.09
N CYS A 340 17.57 16.28 -3.11
CA CYS A 340 18.39 17.39 -2.61
C CYS A 340 19.65 16.91 -1.88
N LEU A 341 19.56 15.85 -1.07
CA LEU A 341 20.69 15.25 -0.37
C LEU A 341 21.71 14.65 -1.35
N GLU A 342 21.25 13.91 -2.36
CA GLU A 342 22.12 13.34 -3.40
C GLU A 342 22.92 14.42 -4.12
N LYS A 343 22.25 15.50 -4.55
CA LYS A 343 22.91 16.65 -5.21
C LYS A 343 23.90 17.36 -4.30
N LYS A 344 23.56 17.56 -3.02
CA LYS A 344 24.37 18.34 -2.08
C LYS A 344 25.55 17.54 -1.52
N LEU A 345 25.35 16.24 -1.27
CA LEU A 345 26.28 15.37 -0.55
C LEU A 345 27.00 14.36 -1.45
N GLY A 346 26.57 14.19 -2.71
CA GLY A 346 27.18 13.26 -3.67
C GLY A 346 27.01 11.79 -3.29
N ILE A 347 25.83 11.44 -2.77
CA ILE A 347 25.44 10.08 -2.40
C ILE A 347 24.31 9.59 -3.31
N GLU A 348 24.04 8.29 -3.29
CA GLU A 348 22.87 7.66 -3.92
C GLU A 348 21.94 7.14 -2.82
N ILE A 349 20.63 7.38 -2.96
CA ILE A 349 19.61 7.01 -2.00
C ILE A 349 18.54 6.22 -2.73
N ASN A 350 18.38 4.94 -2.38
CA ASN A 350 17.39 4.09 -3.01
C ASN A 350 15.98 4.22 -2.40
N ASP A 351 15.00 3.61 -3.06
CA ASP A 351 13.59 3.57 -2.67
C ASP A 351 13.36 3.08 -1.22
N ASP A 352 14.17 2.13 -0.75
CA ASP A 352 14.06 1.59 0.61
C ASP A 352 14.44 2.64 1.67
N GLU A 353 15.53 3.39 1.45
CA GLU A 353 15.92 4.51 2.31
C GLU A 353 14.92 5.66 2.24
N ILE A 354 14.33 5.93 1.06
CA ILE A 354 13.23 6.90 0.91
C ILE A 354 12.02 6.49 1.74
N ALA A 355 11.67 5.21 1.80
CA ALA A 355 10.61 4.72 2.68
C ALA A 355 10.94 4.92 4.16
N PHE A 356 12.19 4.66 4.60
CA PHE A 356 12.59 4.97 5.99
C PHE A 356 12.51 6.47 6.28
N LEU A 357 12.97 7.33 5.37
CA LEU A 357 12.82 8.79 5.49
C LEU A 357 11.34 9.19 5.60
N THR A 358 10.47 8.59 4.80
CA THR A 358 9.02 8.83 4.83
C THR A 358 8.44 8.56 6.21
N LEU A 359 8.82 7.46 6.85
CA LEU A 359 8.36 7.09 8.18
C LEU A 359 8.85 8.07 9.24
N HIS A 360 10.12 8.48 9.17
CA HIS A 360 10.67 9.48 10.09
C HIS A 360 9.95 10.82 9.92
N ILE A 361 9.77 11.31 8.69
CA ILE A 361 9.02 12.55 8.45
C ILE A 361 7.58 12.41 9.01
N GLY A 362 6.92 11.27 8.76
CA GLY A 362 5.56 11.00 9.22
C GLY A 362 5.39 10.93 10.74
N SER A 363 6.36 10.40 11.49
CA SER A 363 6.27 10.35 12.96
C SER A 363 6.26 11.75 13.58
N PHE A 364 6.83 12.74 12.89
CA PHE A 364 6.96 14.10 13.41
C PHE A 364 5.94 15.09 12.84
N LEU A 365 5.37 14.85 11.65
CA LEU A 365 4.34 15.70 11.04
C LEU A 365 2.90 15.40 11.49
N LYS A 366 2.68 14.43 12.40
CA LYS A 366 1.36 14.06 12.94
C LYS A 366 0.60 15.17 13.70
N ASN A 367 1.11 16.39 13.73
CA ASN A 367 0.65 17.45 14.62
C ASN A 367 -0.08 18.62 13.95
N ASP A 368 -0.33 18.59 12.64
CA ASP A 368 -1.24 19.56 12.01
C ASP A 368 -2.61 18.90 11.79
N PRO A 369 -3.55 19.01 12.76
CA PRO A 369 -4.93 18.65 12.50
C PRO A 369 -5.40 19.48 11.31
N ILE A 370 -5.87 18.80 10.26
CA ILE A 370 -6.64 19.44 9.20
C ILE A 370 -7.75 20.22 9.93
N PRO A 371 -7.91 21.54 9.69
CA PRO A 371 -8.99 22.29 10.30
C PRO A 371 -10.31 21.58 10.00
N SER A 372 -10.93 21.00 11.03
CA SER A 372 -12.18 20.27 10.87
C SER A 372 -13.26 21.28 10.51
N LEU A 373 -13.91 21.08 9.37
CA LEU A 373 -15.11 21.82 9.04
C LEU A 373 -16.16 21.49 10.10
N ARG A 374 -16.51 22.46 10.94
CA ARG A 374 -17.64 22.34 11.88
C ARG A 374 -18.94 22.61 11.14
N LEU A 375 -19.85 21.64 11.18
CA LEU A 375 -21.17 21.73 10.57
C LEU A 375 -22.05 22.67 11.38
N LYS A 376 -22.75 23.58 10.70
CA LYS A 376 -23.76 24.45 11.33
C LYS A 376 -24.97 23.60 11.73
N THR A 377 -25.24 23.57 13.03
CA THR A 377 -26.29 22.73 13.62
C THR A 377 -27.32 23.58 14.33
N ALA A 378 -28.60 23.32 14.02
CA ALA A 378 -29.72 23.83 14.78
C ALA A 378 -30.29 22.73 15.68
N ILE A 379 -30.74 23.11 16.88
CA ILE A 379 -31.47 22.24 17.79
C ILE A 379 -32.91 22.72 17.86
N ILE A 380 -33.85 21.81 17.67
CA ILE A 380 -35.27 22.12 17.58
C ILE A 380 -36.04 21.26 18.57
N THR A 381 -36.66 21.88 19.58
CA THR A 381 -37.38 21.16 20.64
C THR A 381 -38.78 21.73 20.88
N PRO A 382 -39.67 20.99 21.55
CA PRO A 382 -40.98 21.50 21.98
C PRO A 382 -40.93 22.69 22.97
N GLY A 383 -39.78 22.98 23.59
CA GLY A 383 -39.63 24.08 24.56
C GLY A 383 -40.05 23.74 25.98
N TYR A 384 -39.99 22.46 26.39
CA TYR A 384 -40.29 22.02 27.75
C TYR A 384 -39.00 21.89 28.59
N LEU A 385 -39.03 22.34 29.85
CA LEU A 385 -37.96 22.16 30.86
C LEU A 385 -36.51 22.49 30.42
N ASN A 386 -36.33 23.51 29.56
CA ASN A 386 -35.01 23.87 28.99
C ASN A 386 -34.30 22.72 28.26
N GLU A 387 -35.05 21.76 27.70
CA GLU A 387 -34.51 20.59 26.99
C GLU A 387 -33.53 20.98 25.87
N GLY A 388 -33.83 22.03 25.11
CA GLY A 388 -32.96 22.50 24.02
C GLY A 388 -31.56 22.89 24.50
N ALA A 389 -31.46 23.54 25.66
CA ALA A 389 -30.18 23.89 26.26
C ALA A 389 -29.40 22.66 26.76
N GLN A 390 -30.10 21.68 27.32
CA GLN A 390 -29.49 20.43 27.78
C GLN A 390 -28.93 19.60 26.64
N ILE A 391 -29.68 19.46 25.54
CA ILE A 391 -29.20 18.80 24.32
C ILE A 391 -27.99 19.57 23.77
N ALA A 392 -28.06 20.90 23.69
CA ALA A 392 -26.96 21.72 23.20
C ALA A 392 -25.65 21.54 23.99
N GLU A 393 -25.74 21.43 25.32
CA GLU A 393 -24.57 21.18 26.16
C GLU A 393 -23.97 19.79 25.92
N GLN A 394 -24.82 18.75 25.80
CA GLN A 394 -24.36 17.40 25.48
C GLN A 394 -23.68 17.34 24.10
N ILE A 395 -24.25 18.01 23.09
CA ILE A 395 -23.67 18.11 21.75
C ILE A 395 -22.34 18.86 21.78
N LYS A 396 -22.27 20.00 22.47
CA LYS A 396 -21.02 20.76 22.63
C LYS A 396 -19.95 19.99 23.38
N ARG A 397 -20.32 19.08 24.28
CA ARG A 397 -19.35 18.24 25.01
C ARG A 397 -18.81 17.11 24.14
N GLU A 398 -19.68 16.46 23.37
CA GLU A 398 -19.36 15.21 22.66
C GLU A 398 -18.92 15.41 21.21
N PHE A 399 -19.37 16.48 20.54
CA PHE A 399 -19.17 16.73 19.11
C PHE A 399 -18.55 18.11 18.82
N LYS A 400 -17.81 18.69 19.77
CA LYS A 400 -17.26 20.06 19.68
C LYS A 400 -16.41 20.32 18.43
N ASP A 401 -15.74 19.28 17.93
CA ASP A 401 -14.80 19.39 16.82
C ASP A 401 -15.50 19.22 15.46
N ASP A 402 -16.75 18.74 15.47
CA ASP A 402 -17.54 18.43 14.27
C ASP A 402 -18.76 19.33 14.09
N LEU A 403 -19.35 19.81 15.19
CA LEU A 403 -20.61 20.56 15.18
C LEU A 403 -20.43 21.94 15.81
N LEU A 404 -21.05 22.94 15.17
CA LEU A 404 -21.23 24.28 15.71
C LEU A 404 -22.73 24.50 15.91
N VAL A 405 -23.19 24.43 17.16
CA VAL A 405 -24.58 24.75 17.51
C VAL A 405 -24.77 26.27 17.37
N THR A 406 -25.46 26.69 16.32
CA THR A 406 -25.68 28.10 15.98
C THR A 406 -26.99 28.63 16.53
N GLU A 407 -28.00 27.78 16.66
CA GLU A 407 -29.35 28.18 17.07
C GLU A 407 -30.07 27.07 17.86
N ILE A 408 -30.88 27.48 18.83
CA ILE A 408 -31.82 26.61 19.55
C ILE A 408 -33.21 27.22 19.36
N LEU A 409 -34.11 26.46 18.77
CA LEU A 409 -35.49 26.86 18.49
C LEU A 409 -36.46 26.03 19.31
N GLU A 410 -37.43 26.72 19.91
CA GLU A 410 -38.41 26.11 20.81
C GLU A 410 -39.84 26.34 20.31
N GLY A 411 -40.70 25.34 20.52
CA GLY A 411 -42.11 25.37 20.11
C GLY A 411 -42.28 25.42 18.59
N ASN A 412 -43.48 25.70 18.09
CA ASN A 412 -43.83 25.61 16.66
C ASN A 412 -43.26 26.74 15.76
N ILE A 413 -42.06 27.24 16.07
CA ILE A 413 -41.44 28.41 15.44
C ILE A 413 -40.57 28.02 14.22
N PHE A 414 -40.53 26.73 13.85
CA PHE A 414 -39.69 26.20 12.75
C PHE A 414 -39.94 26.84 11.39
N HIS A 415 -41.13 27.40 11.16
CA HIS A 415 -41.44 28.16 9.93
C HIS A 415 -40.61 29.44 9.78
N GLN A 416 -39.89 29.87 10.82
CA GLN A 416 -38.98 31.02 10.80
C GLN A 416 -37.54 30.64 10.43
N LEU A 417 -37.26 29.36 10.15
CA LEU A 417 -35.97 28.90 9.64
C LEU A 417 -35.69 29.57 8.28
N THR A 418 -34.93 30.65 8.30
CA THR A 418 -34.46 31.37 7.10
C THR A 418 -33.04 30.99 6.73
N GLU A 419 -32.26 30.49 7.70
CA GLU A 419 -30.90 30.02 7.49
C GLU A 419 -30.84 28.54 7.11
N ARG A 420 -29.85 28.20 6.27
CA ARG A 420 -29.57 26.82 5.87
C ARG A 420 -28.63 26.18 6.89
N TYR A 421 -29.12 25.13 7.56
CA TYR A 421 -28.34 24.31 8.47
C TYR A 421 -27.81 23.04 7.78
N ASP A 422 -26.68 22.55 8.24
CA ASP A 422 -26.10 21.29 7.78
C ASP A 422 -26.82 20.10 8.43
N LEU A 423 -27.03 20.21 9.74
CA LEU A 423 -27.67 19.21 10.59
C LEU A 423 -28.75 19.86 11.46
N ILE A 424 -29.89 19.18 11.58
CA ILE A 424 -30.94 19.52 12.53
C ILE A 424 -31.06 18.37 13.53
N ILE A 425 -30.94 18.70 14.81
CA ILE A 425 -31.17 17.77 15.92
C ILE A 425 -32.50 18.13 16.56
N THR A 426 -33.39 17.17 16.75
CA THR A 426 -34.73 17.45 17.26
C THR A 426 -35.23 16.45 18.28
N SER A 427 -35.99 16.90 19.28
CA SER A 427 -36.75 16.02 20.18
C SER A 427 -38.21 15.82 19.76
N PHE A 428 -38.61 16.36 18.61
CA PHE A 428 -39.92 16.05 18.03
C PHE A 428 -39.96 14.61 17.50
N PRO A 429 -41.13 13.93 17.59
CA PRO A 429 -41.35 12.70 16.85
C PRO A 429 -41.10 12.92 15.35
N ILE A 430 -40.30 12.04 14.74
CA ILE A 430 -39.90 12.14 13.32
C ILE A 430 -41.12 12.32 12.39
N SER A 431 -42.23 11.65 12.69
CA SER A 431 -43.48 11.72 11.90
C SER A 431 -44.14 13.10 11.87
N GLU A 432 -43.96 13.92 12.91
CA GLU A 432 -44.48 15.28 12.97
C GLU A 432 -43.54 16.24 12.21
N PHE A 433 -42.24 15.95 12.25
CA PHE A 433 -41.21 16.79 11.65
C PHE A 433 -41.02 16.54 10.14
N GLU A 434 -41.18 15.31 9.66
CA GLU A 434 -41.14 14.96 8.22
C GLU A 434 -42.23 15.66 7.40
N GLN A 435 -43.38 15.94 8.01
CA GLN A 435 -44.46 16.70 7.38
C GLN A 435 -44.09 18.17 7.13
N LEU A 436 -43.07 18.69 7.82
CA LEU A 436 -42.66 20.09 7.77
C LEU A 436 -41.79 20.45 6.56
N LYS A 437 -41.43 19.48 5.70
CA LYS A 437 -40.69 19.70 4.45
C LYS A 437 -39.48 20.64 4.58
N ILE A 438 -38.69 20.52 5.66
CA ILE A 438 -37.39 21.22 5.78
C ILE A 438 -36.39 20.45 4.89
N SER A 439 -36.51 20.63 3.58
CA SER A 439 -36.03 19.68 2.56
C SER A 439 -34.52 19.70 2.29
N SER A 440 -33.72 20.51 2.98
CA SER A 440 -32.30 20.70 2.60
C SER A 440 -31.25 20.31 3.64
N SER A 441 -31.67 19.92 4.85
CA SER A 441 -30.78 19.59 5.97
C SER A 441 -30.97 18.14 6.40
N LYS A 442 -29.89 17.46 6.78
CA LYS A 442 -30.00 16.13 7.39
C LYS A 442 -30.61 16.28 8.79
N GLN A 443 -31.44 15.34 9.20
CA GLN A 443 -32.20 15.43 10.45
C GLN A 443 -31.92 14.20 11.30
N VAL A 444 -31.80 14.40 12.61
CA VAL A 444 -31.65 13.33 13.60
C VAL A 444 -32.57 13.62 14.78
N ALA A 445 -33.46 12.69 15.09
CA ALA A 445 -34.28 12.77 16.28
C ALA A 445 -33.53 12.20 17.49
N VAL A 446 -33.67 12.85 18.64
CA VAL A 446 -32.99 12.53 19.90
C VAL A 446 -33.93 12.71 21.08
N HIS A 447 -33.61 12.07 22.20
CA HIS A 447 -34.24 12.37 23.48
C HIS A 447 -33.48 13.51 24.21
N ASP A 448 -34.10 14.02 25.27
CA ASP A 448 -33.51 15.00 26.20
C ASP A 448 -32.13 14.57 26.70
N GLN A 449 -31.97 13.28 27.01
CA GLN A 449 -30.71 12.64 27.32
C GLN A 449 -30.25 11.77 26.14
N LEU A 450 -29.10 12.12 25.55
CA LEU A 450 -28.58 11.42 24.38
C LEU A 450 -28.25 9.96 24.70
N LEU A 451 -29.00 9.06 24.07
CA LEU A 451 -28.77 7.62 24.13
C LEU A 451 -27.59 7.23 23.23
N PRO A 452 -26.88 6.12 23.51
CA PRO A 452 -25.77 5.66 22.66
C PRO A 452 -26.14 5.49 21.18
N ILE A 453 -27.36 5.01 20.90
CA ILE A 453 -27.83 4.83 19.52
C ILE A 453 -28.04 6.17 18.78
N GLU A 454 -28.40 7.22 19.50
CA GLU A 454 -28.62 8.56 18.95
C GLU A 454 -27.30 9.26 18.68
N LYS A 455 -26.31 9.06 19.56
CA LYS A 455 -24.93 9.50 19.32
C LYS A 455 -24.39 8.87 18.04
N ASN A 456 -24.63 7.58 17.83
CA ASN A 456 -24.28 6.89 16.59
C ASN A 456 -25.03 7.48 15.38
N ALA A 457 -26.34 7.77 15.51
CA ALA A 457 -27.10 8.40 14.44
C ALA A 457 -26.58 9.82 14.09
N ILE A 458 -26.17 10.60 15.09
CA ILE A 458 -25.51 11.91 14.89
C ILE A 458 -24.17 11.73 14.18
N TRP A 459 -23.34 10.77 14.62
CA TRP A 459 -22.07 10.44 13.96
C TRP A 459 -22.25 10.08 12.47
N GLU A 460 -23.20 9.20 12.16
CA GLU A 460 -23.52 8.80 10.79
C GLU A 460 -24.05 9.99 9.96
N ALA A 461 -24.86 10.87 10.56
CA ALA A 461 -25.32 12.08 9.91
C ALA A 461 -24.17 13.06 9.60
N ILE A 462 -23.30 13.34 10.58
CA ILE A 462 -22.10 14.17 10.41
C ILE A 462 -21.26 13.63 9.26
N ARG A 463 -20.98 12.32 9.29
CA ARG A 463 -20.18 11.62 8.28
C ARG A 463 -20.78 11.75 6.88
N ALA A 464 -22.09 11.50 6.74
CA ALA A 464 -22.77 11.61 5.45
C ALA A 464 -22.74 13.04 4.88
N ILE A 465 -22.96 14.06 5.73
CA ILE A 465 -22.91 15.47 5.31
C ILE A 465 -21.50 15.84 4.88
N LYS A 466 -20.49 15.55 5.72
CA LYS A 466 -19.10 15.88 5.41
C LYS A 466 -18.61 15.15 4.15
N ASN A 467 -18.99 13.89 3.95
CA ASN A 467 -18.68 13.16 2.71
C ASN A 467 -19.32 13.83 1.49
N THR A 468 -20.55 14.32 1.62
CA THR A 468 -21.22 15.07 0.54
C THR A 468 -20.46 16.37 0.20
N TYR A 469 -20.02 17.13 1.21
CA TYR A 469 -19.20 18.32 0.98
C TYR A 469 -17.87 18.01 0.32
N TYR A 470 -17.18 16.98 0.82
CA TYR A 470 -15.95 16.48 0.25
C TYR A 470 -16.10 16.09 -1.22
N ILE A 471 -17.12 15.29 -1.56
CA ILE A 471 -17.36 14.85 -2.94
C ILE A 471 -17.74 16.00 -3.85
N ASN A 472 -18.54 16.96 -3.39
CA ASN A 472 -18.88 18.15 -4.18
C ASN A 472 -17.63 19.02 -4.44
N GLU A 473 -16.80 19.23 -3.43
CA GLU A 473 -15.54 19.96 -3.56
C GLU A 473 -14.60 19.28 -4.57
N ILE A 474 -14.39 17.97 -4.42
CA ILE A 474 -13.56 17.19 -5.34
C ILE A 474 -14.12 17.18 -6.75
N THR A 475 -15.42 16.96 -6.91
CA THR A 475 -16.08 16.94 -8.22
C THR A 475 -15.85 18.26 -8.94
N SER A 476 -16.03 19.38 -8.24
CA SER A 476 -15.78 20.72 -8.78
C SER A 476 -14.34 20.87 -9.26
N HIS A 477 -13.36 20.49 -8.43
CA HIS A 477 -11.93 20.58 -8.77
C HIS A 477 -11.52 19.65 -9.92
N LEU A 478 -11.92 18.37 -9.88
CA LEU A 478 -11.58 17.39 -10.91
C LEU A 478 -12.19 17.75 -12.27
N THR A 479 -13.45 18.23 -12.29
CA THR A 479 -14.10 18.69 -13.53
C THR A 479 -13.37 19.89 -14.15
N ALA A 480 -12.74 20.74 -13.33
CA ALA A 480 -11.97 21.88 -13.81
C ALA A 480 -10.63 21.50 -14.47
N VAL A 481 -10.01 20.39 -14.04
CA VAL A 481 -8.64 20.01 -14.45
C VAL A 481 -8.60 18.82 -15.42
N ILE A 482 -9.61 17.94 -15.44
CA ILE A 482 -9.71 16.82 -16.39
C ILE A 482 -10.51 17.29 -17.61
N ARG A 483 -9.81 17.68 -18.67
CA ARG A 483 -10.42 18.24 -19.89
C ARG A 483 -10.41 17.26 -21.05
N ASP A 484 -11.34 17.45 -21.99
CA ASP A 484 -11.49 16.56 -23.16
C ASP A 484 -10.21 16.45 -24.00
N ASN A 485 -9.47 17.54 -24.16
CA ASN A 485 -8.22 17.56 -24.94
C ASN A 485 -7.01 16.97 -24.21
N HIS A 486 -7.16 16.58 -22.94
CA HIS A 486 -6.16 15.95 -22.08
C HIS A 486 -6.42 14.46 -21.84
N PHE A 487 -7.32 13.86 -22.61
CA PHE A 487 -7.61 12.42 -22.57
C PHE A 487 -7.01 11.73 -23.80
N ILE A 488 -6.08 10.79 -23.57
CA ILE A 488 -5.40 10.02 -24.60
C ILE A 488 -5.72 8.54 -24.40
N VAL A 489 -6.50 7.96 -25.31
CA VAL A 489 -6.86 6.53 -25.29
C VAL A 489 -6.17 5.77 -26.41
N HIS A 490 -5.99 4.47 -26.21
CA HIS A 490 -5.31 3.56 -27.14
C HIS A 490 -3.90 4.05 -27.51
N TYR A 491 -3.20 4.65 -26.55
CA TYR A 491 -1.84 5.13 -26.76
C TYR A 491 -0.93 3.96 -27.16
N THR A 492 -0.14 4.15 -28.22
CA THR A 492 0.64 3.08 -28.86
C THR A 492 2.13 3.10 -28.52
N GLY A 493 2.59 4.04 -27.69
CA GLY A 493 3.97 4.04 -27.22
C GLY A 493 4.24 2.86 -26.30
N HIS A 494 5.50 2.47 -26.21
CA HIS A 494 5.94 1.23 -25.57
C HIS A 494 6.81 1.46 -24.33
N THR A 495 7.30 2.68 -24.13
CA THR A 495 8.20 3.05 -23.03
C THR A 495 7.58 4.13 -22.14
N TYR A 496 8.03 4.22 -20.89
CA TYR A 496 7.52 5.24 -19.97
C TYR A 496 7.96 6.65 -20.40
N GLU A 497 9.16 6.80 -20.97
CA GLU A 497 9.69 8.07 -21.46
C GLU A 497 8.89 8.62 -22.64
N GLU A 498 8.44 7.74 -23.55
CA GLU A 498 7.52 8.11 -24.62
C GLU A 498 6.19 8.63 -24.05
N ALA A 499 5.65 7.97 -23.02
CA ALA A 499 4.42 8.37 -22.37
C ALA A 499 4.58 9.72 -21.63
N LEU A 500 5.68 9.91 -20.90
CA LEU A 500 6.02 11.18 -20.25
C LEU A 500 6.15 12.32 -21.25
N ARG A 501 6.77 12.07 -22.42
CA ARG A 501 6.88 13.07 -23.47
C ARG A 501 5.51 13.45 -24.02
N ALA A 502 4.62 12.48 -24.25
CA ALA A 502 3.26 12.74 -24.68
C ALA A 502 2.46 13.58 -23.67
N ILE A 503 2.64 13.31 -22.37
CA ILE A 503 2.03 14.08 -21.27
C ILE A 503 2.58 15.50 -21.25
N ALA A 504 3.91 15.67 -21.25
CA ALA A 504 4.57 16.97 -21.24
C ALA A 504 4.16 17.83 -22.44
N ASP A 505 4.08 17.24 -23.64
CA ASP A 505 3.64 17.94 -24.84
C ASP A 505 2.18 18.41 -24.75
N LYS A 506 1.29 17.62 -24.15
CA LYS A 506 -0.10 18.02 -23.93
C LYS A 506 -0.23 19.18 -22.95
N LEU A 507 0.49 19.11 -21.83
CA LEU A 507 0.51 20.16 -20.80
C LEU A 507 1.17 21.45 -21.29
N ARG A 508 2.19 21.33 -22.15
CA ARG A 508 2.84 22.48 -22.79
C ARG A 508 1.91 23.16 -23.79
N LYS A 509 1.20 22.38 -24.62
CA LYS A 509 0.20 22.90 -25.57
C LYS A 509 -0.96 23.62 -24.86
N SER A 510 -1.35 23.20 -23.65
CA SER A 510 -2.33 23.91 -22.83
C SER A 510 -1.76 25.08 -22.03
N GLN A 511 -0.45 25.38 -22.18
CA GLN A 511 0.29 26.41 -21.46
C GLN A 511 0.27 26.23 -19.94
N SER A 512 0.11 24.99 -19.47
CA SER A 512 0.06 24.66 -18.04
C SER A 512 1.46 24.58 -17.42
N VAL A 513 2.49 24.33 -18.24
CA VAL A 513 3.87 24.08 -17.79
C VAL A 513 4.92 24.88 -18.58
N SER A 514 6.19 24.76 -18.20
CA SER A 514 7.37 25.28 -18.90
C SER A 514 7.89 24.28 -19.95
N ASP A 515 8.83 24.71 -20.81
CA ASP A 515 9.38 23.87 -21.88
C ASP A 515 10.25 22.71 -21.36
N ASN A 516 10.88 22.88 -20.21
CA ASN A 516 11.72 21.86 -19.55
C ASN A 516 10.92 20.87 -18.70
N TYR A 517 9.59 20.89 -18.76
CA TYR A 517 8.75 20.06 -17.90
C TYR A 517 8.95 18.55 -18.12
N PHE A 518 9.26 18.13 -19.35
CA PHE A 518 9.63 16.74 -19.63
C PHE A 518 10.89 16.31 -18.85
N ASP A 519 11.92 17.16 -18.82
CA ASP A 519 13.17 16.86 -18.12
C ASP A 519 12.93 16.79 -16.60
N GLN A 520 12.05 17.64 -16.07
CA GLN A 520 11.65 17.61 -14.66
C GLN A 520 10.84 16.34 -14.30
N LEU A 521 10.05 15.80 -15.23
CA LEU A 521 9.38 14.51 -15.04
C LEU A 521 10.38 13.36 -15.04
N ILE A 522 11.35 13.36 -15.97
CA ILE A 522 12.42 12.35 -16.00
C ILE A 522 13.25 12.40 -14.72
N GLU A 523 13.59 13.60 -14.24
CA GLU A 523 14.26 13.79 -12.95
C GLU A 523 13.45 13.15 -11.80
N ARG A 524 12.12 13.35 -11.75
CA ARG A 524 11.25 12.72 -10.76
C ARG A 524 11.29 11.19 -10.84
N GLU A 525 11.15 10.64 -12.05
CA GLU A 525 11.08 9.18 -12.23
C GLU A 525 12.42 8.49 -11.96
N ASN A 526 13.54 9.17 -12.26
CA ASN A 526 14.87 8.66 -11.94
C ASN A 526 15.13 8.61 -10.42
N ALA A 527 14.53 9.52 -9.64
CA ALA A 527 14.65 9.51 -8.19
C ALA A 527 13.81 8.39 -7.54
N SER A 528 12.59 8.16 -8.04
CA SER A 528 11.73 7.04 -7.64
C SER A 528 10.55 6.97 -8.60
N TYR A 529 10.24 5.80 -9.15
CA TYR A 529 9.14 5.70 -10.12
C TYR A 529 7.80 6.11 -9.50
N THR A 530 6.92 6.78 -10.25
CA THR A 530 5.56 7.13 -9.79
C THR A 530 4.53 6.02 -10.04
N SER A 531 4.99 4.82 -10.39
CA SER A 531 4.16 3.63 -10.57
C SER A 531 3.77 2.97 -9.26
N PHE A 532 2.57 2.39 -9.21
CA PHE A 532 2.06 1.58 -8.10
C PHE A 532 1.72 0.17 -8.59
N PRO A 533 1.84 -0.86 -7.73
CA PRO A 533 1.57 -2.28 -8.08
C PRO A 533 0.18 -2.55 -8.69
N SER A 534 -0.79 -1.68 -8.43
CA SER A 534 -2.12 -1.72 -9.06
C SER A 534 -2.09 -1.52 -10.59
N GLY A 535 -0.98 -1.05 -11.15
CA GLY A 535 -0.78 -0.80 -12.57
C GLY A 535 -1.11 0.63 -12.99
N ILE A 536 -1.08 1.60 -12.08
CA ILE A 536 -1.18 3.03 -12.38
C ILE A 536 0.20 3.70 -12.23
N ALA A 537 0.47 4.75 -13.03
CA ALA A 537 1.54 5.71 -12.76
C ALA A 537 0.98 7.13 -12.65
N ILE A 538 1.55 7.94 -11.77
CA ILE A 538 1.08 9.29 -11.48
C ILE A 538 2.22 10.31 -11.63
N PRO A 539 2.77 10.49 -12.85
CA PRO A 539 3.96 11.31 -13.04
C PRO A 539 3.68 12.79 -12.79
N HIS A 540 4.52 13.41 -11.97
CA HIS A 540 4.46 14.81 -11.57
C HIS A 540 5.87 15.31 -11.22
N THR A 541 6.10 16.63 -11.16
CA THR A 541 7.42 17.17 -10.86
C THR A 541 7.68 17.26 -9.35
N LEU A 542 8.94 17.12 -8.93
CA LEU A 542 9.39 17.28 -7.54
C LEU A 542 8.94 18.60 -6.88
N ALA A 543 9.10 19.74 -7.56
CA ALA A 543 8.84 21.06 -6.97
C ALA A 543 7.36 21.49 -6.96
N MET A 544 6.51 20.85 -7.79
CA MET A 544 5.09 21.19 -7.98
C MET A 544 4.84 22.69 -8.21
N ASP A 545 5.58 23.29 -9.15
CA ASP A 545 5.59 24.72 -9.43
C ASP A 545 5.09 25.10 -10.82
N ALA A 546 4.16 24.31 -11.37
CA ALA A 546 3.57 24.56 -12.67
C ALA A 546 2.81 25.90 -12.74
N LYS A 547 2.63 26.41 -13.96
CA LYS A 547 1.87 27.66 -14.19
C LYS A 547 0.39 27.47 -13.87
N LYS A 548 -0.16 26.28 -14.18
CA LYS A 548 -1.55 25.90 -13.92
C LYS A 548 -1.65 24.45 -13.48
N THR A 549 -2.65 24.18 -12.65
CA THR A 549 -3.02 22.81 -12.29
C THR A 549 -3.81 22.18 -13.43
N ASP A 550 -3.40 21.00 -13.90
CA ASP A 550 -3.94 20.34 -15.08
C ASP A 550 -3.66 18.84 -15.02
N VAL A 551 -4.53 18.03 -15.62
CA VAL A 551 -4.43 16.57 -15.56
C VAL A 551 -4.52 15.96 -16.95
N VAL A 552 -3.55 15.11 -17.28
CA VAL A 552 -3.56 14.28 -18.49
C VAL A 552 -3.86 12.84 -18.12
N ILE A 553 -4.92 12.29 -18.68
CA ILE A 553 -5.22 10.86 -18.58
C ILE A 553 -4.71 10.18 -19.85
N LEU A 554 -3.83 9.21 -19.70
CA LEU A 554 -3.28 8.42 -20.80
C LEU A 554 -3.51 6.93 -20.51
N ILE A 555 -4.24 6.27 -21.42
CA ILE A 555 -4.58 4.85 -21.38
C ILE A 555 -3.89 4.17 -22.57
N PRO A 556 -2.84 3.37 -22.34
CA PRO A 556 -2.14 2.68 -23.41
C PRO A 556 -2.93 1.46 -23.90
N LYS A 557 -2.71 1.09 -25.17
CA LYS A 557 -3.33 -0.09 -25.79
C LYS A 557 -2.82 -1.40 -25.15
N GLU A 558 -1.55 -1.42 -24.81
CA GLU A 558 -0.88 -2.50 -24.08
C GLU A 558 -0.19 -1.93 -22.85
N SER A 559 0.02 -2.73 -21.81
CA SER A 559 0.68 -2.22 -20.59
C SER A 559 2.12 -1.79 -20.88
N ILE A 560 2.52 -0.64 -20.35
CA ILE A 560 3.87 -0.08 -20.49
C ILE A 560 4.72 -0.51 -19.28
N PRO A 561 5.92 -1.08 -19.48
CA PRO A 561 6.87 -1.29 -18.38
C PRO A 561 7.31 0.04 -17.76
N TRP A 562 7.18 0.15 -16.43
CA TRP A 562 7.48 1.35 -15.65
C TRP A 562 8.12 0.90 -14.33
N GLY A 563 9.45 0.88 -14.26
CA GLY A 563 10.17 0.20 -13.19
C GLY A 563 9.81 -1.29 -13.11
N GLU A 564 9.49 -1.77 -11.91
CA GLU A 564 9.04 -3.16 -11.69
C GLU A 564 7.55 -3.40 -12.04
N THR A 565 6.82 -2.34 -12.41
CA THR A 565 5.37 -2.38 -12.63
C THR A 565 5.02 -2.34 -14.12
N ASN A 566 3.96 -3.06 -14.50
CA ASN A 566 3.33 -2.90 -15.82
C ASN A 566 2.11 -1.98 -15.72
N VAL A 567 2.23 -0.78 -16.29
CA VAL A 567 1.25 0.31 -16.14
C VAL A 567 0.22 0.28 -17.27
N ARG A 568 -1.05 0.42 -16.90
CA ARG A 568 -2.23 0.43 -17.81
C ARG A 568 -3.06 1.70 -17.72
N LEU A 569 -2.72 2.59 -16.79
CA LEU A 569 -3.36 3.89 -16.61
C LEU A 569 -2.27 4.86 -16.16
N ILE A 570 -2.15 6.00 -16.83
CA ILE A 570 -1.20 7.04 -16.47
C ILE A 570 -1.98 8.33 -16.23
N VAL A 571 -1.78 8.94 -15.08
CA VAL A 571 -2.42 10.20 -14.68
C VAL A 571 -1.32 11.23 -14.49
N GLY A 572 -0.98 11.94 -15.56
CA GLY A 572 0.04 12.98 -15.54
C GLY A 572 -0.47 14.28 -14.93
N LEU A 573 0.29 14.86 -14.01
CA LEU A 573 -0.17 16.01 -13.22
C LEU A 573 0.79 17.20 -13.32
N SER A 574 0.27 18.35 -13.74
CA SER A 574 0.89 19.63 -13.41
C SER A 574 0.15 20.26 -12.24
N ILE A 575 0.86 20.74 -11.23
CA ILE A 575 0.27 21.32 -10.01
C ILE A 575 0.86 22.71 -9.83
N SER A 576 -0.01 23.72 -9.66
CA SER A 576 0.43 25.08 -9.38
C SER A 576 0.72 25.27 -7.90
N LYS A 577 1.63 26.20 -7.57
CA LYS A 577 1.93 26.55 -6.15
C LYS A 577 0.68 27.00 -5.38
N LYS A 578 -0.29 27.62 -6.05
CA LYS A 578 -1.53 28.11 -5.44
C LYS A 578 -2.46 26.96 -5.04
N ASP A 579 -2.58 25.95 -5.89
CA ASP A 579 -3.55 24.87 -5.70
C ASP A 579 -2.97 23.68 -4.94
N ARG A 580 -1.65 23.63 -4.75
CA ARG A 580 -0.90 22.58 -4.05
C ARG A 580 -1.56 22.12 -2.75
N LYS A 581 -2.02 23.04 -1.89
CA LYS A 581 -2.67 22.69 -0.61
C LYS A 581 -3.96 21.91 -0.80
N ILE A 582 -4.80 22.32 -1.76
CA ILE A 582 -6.06 21.64 -2.07
C ILE A 582 -5.76 20.31 -2.76
N PHE A 583 -4.84 20.32 -3.73
CA PHE A 583 -4.44 19.14 -4.47
C PHE A 583 -3.92 18.04 -3.54
N ASN A 584 -3.05 18.38 -2.58
CA ASN A 584 -2.54 17.41 -1.60
C ASN A 584 -3.66 16.71 -0.82
N LYS A 585 -4.75 17.41 -0.46
CA LYS A 585 -5.91 16.78 0.21
C LYS A 585 -6.61 15.74 -0.68
N ILE A 586 -6.68 16.00 -1.98
CA ILE A 586 -7.30 15.12 -2.97
C ILE A 586 -6.36 13.97 -3.32
N PHE A 587 -5.05 14.25 -3.42
CA PHE A 587 -4.03 13.33 -3.87
C PHE A 587 -3.92 12.10 -2.98
N GLN A 588 -3.98 12.28 -1.65
CA GLN A 588 -3.96 11.14 -0.73
C GLN A 588 -5.10 10.16 -1.02
N ARG A 589 -6.35 10.66 -1.07
CA ARG A 589 -7.50 9.80 -1.34
C ARG A 589 -7.46 9.20 -2.75
N PHE A 590 -6.98 9.99 -3.71
CA PHE A 590 -6.79 9.51 -5.07
C PHE A 590 -5.84 8.31 -5.11
N VAL A 591 -4.67 8.41 -4.48
CA VAL A 591 -3.69 7.31 -4.38
C VAL A 591 -4.29 6.11 -3.66
N GLU A 592 -5.01 6.28 -2.55
CA GLU A 592 -5.68 5.18 -1.84
C GLU A 592 -6.61 4.39 -2.78
N VAL A 593 -7.47 5.10 -3.52
CA VAL A 593 -8.42 4.50 -4.46
C VAL A 593 -7.72 3.77 -5.60
N VAL A 594 -6.71 4.40 -6.21
CA VAL A 594 -5.99 3.82 -7.36
C VAL A 594 -4.89 2.85 -6.97
N SER A 595 -4.59 2.68 -5.69
CA SER A 595 -3.73 1.60 -5.18
C SER A 595 -4.43 0.24 -5.21
N VAL A 596 -5.75 0.23 -5.43
CA VAL A 596 -6.53 -0.99 -5.66
C VAL A 596 -6.54 -1.35 -7.14
N LYS A 597 -6.06 -2.55 -7.47
CA LYS A 597 -5.89 -3.03 -8.85
C LYS A 597 -7.22 -3.07 -9.63
N GLU A 598 -8.29 -3.48 -8.98
CA GLU A 598 -9.64 -3.55 -9.54
C GLU A 598 -10.13 -2.15 -9.97
N ASN A 599 -9.84 -1.13 -9.17
CA ASN A 599 -10.20 0.25 -9.46
C ASN A 599 -9.46 0.75 -10.70
N VAL A 600 -8.14 0.50 -10.79
CA VAL A 600 -7.35 0.83 -11.97
C VAL A 600 -7.85 0.10 -13.22
N LEU A 601 -8.21 -1.18 -13.10
CA LEU A 601 -8.82 -1.95 -14.20
C LEU A 601 -10.14 -1.34 -14.68
N MET A 602 -10.98 -0.87 -13.76
CA MET A 602 -12.24 -0.21 -14.11
C MET A 602 -12.01 1.15 -14.78
N LEU A 603 -11.08 1.95 -14.27
CA LEU A 603 -10.75 3.27 -14.83
C LEU A 603 -10.05 3.17 -16.20
N SER A 604 -9.19 2.18 -16.41
CA SER A 604 -8.47 1.97 -17.68
C SER A 604 -9.36 1.51 -18.85
N LYS A 605 -10.62 1.14 -18.59
CA LYS A 605 -11.60 0.75 -19.63
C LYS A 605 -12.41 1.92 -20.18
N GLN A 606 -12.24 3.13 -19.65
CA GLN A 606 -13.05 4.27 -20.03
C GLN A 606 -12.50 4.92 -21.30
N GLU A 607 -13.38 5.22 -22.25
CA GLU A 607 -13.00 5.78 -23.56
C GLU A 607 -13.18 7.30 -23.64
N ASN A 608 -13.86 7.91 -22.67
CA ASN A 608 -14.05 9.35 -22.63
C ASN A 608 -13.94 9.95 -21.21
N PRO A 609 -13.64 11.26 -21.12
CA PRO A 609 -13.44 11.95 -19.85
C PRO A 609 -14.64 11.92 -18.92
N LYS A 610 -15.87 12.03 -19.45
CA LYS A 610 -17.09 12.07 -18.62
C LYS A 610 -17.32 10.75 -17.90
N GLN A 611 -17.13 9.63 -18.59
CA GLN A 611 -17.21 8.30 -18.00
C GLN A 611 -16.08 8.08 -16.99
N PHE A 612 -14.85 8.46 -17.34
CA PHE A 612 -13.70 8.37 -16.43
C PHE A 612 -13.94 9.17 -15.14
N LEU A 613 -14.35 10.43 -15.26
CA LEU A 613 -14.62 11.32 -14.14
C LEU A 613 -15.77 10.80 -13.27
N SER A 614 -16.89 10.39 -13.87
CA SER A 614 -18.01 9.80 -13.14
C SER A 614 -17.59 8.55 -12.36
N ARG A 615 -16.78 7.68 -12.97
CA ARG A 615 -16.27 6.48 -12.29
C ARG A 615 -15.29 6.83 -11.17
N LEU A 616 -14.38 7.78 -11.41
CA LEU A 616 -13.41 8.21 -10.42
C LEU A 616 -14.10 8.87 -9.21
N ILE A 617 -15.05 9.77 -9.43
CA ILE A 617 -15.82 10.41 -8.34
C ILE A 617 -16.58 9.37 -7.52
N HIS A 618 -17.21 8.39 -8.19
CA HIS A 618 -17.88 7.30 -7.50
C HIS A 618 -16.93 6.52 -6.59
N LEU A 619 -15.76 6.12 -7.10
CA LEU A 619 -14.74 5.42 -6.32
C LEU A 619 -14.16 6.28 -5.18
N LEU A 620 -13.97 7.58 -5.38
CA LEU A 620 -13.52 8.51 -4.35
C LEU A 620 -14.53 8.67 -3.21
N GLY A 621 -15.83 8.50 -3.51
CA GLY A 621 -16.93 8.52 -2.53
C GLY A 621 -17.28 7.16 -1.92
N GLU A 622 -16.72 6.06 -2.43
CA GLU A 622 -16.82 4.73 -1.83
C GLU A 622 -15.81 4.62 -0.68
N GLY A 623 -16.27 4.26 0.52
CA GLY A 623 -15.47 4.28 1.75
C GLY A 623 -15.43 5.68 2.38
N ASN A 624 -15.82 5.78 3.64
CA ASN A 624 -15.99 7.06 4.32
C ASN A 624 -14.62 7.73 4.54
N TYR A 625 -14.39 8.92 3.97
CA TYR A 625 -13.16 9.72 4.19
C TYR A 625 -12.90 10.08 5.67
N TYR A 626 -13.93 9.93 6.53
CA TYR A 626 -13.89 10.18 7.98
C TYR A 626 -13.97 8.88 8.80
N GLU A 627 -13.40 7.78 8.30
CA GLU A 627 -13.12 6.58 9.09
C GLU A 627 -11.75 6.60 9.76
#